data_AF-A0A0E9WN44-F1
#
_entry.id   AF-A0A0E9WN44-F1
#
_cell.length_a   1.000
_cell.length_b   1.000
_cell.length_c   1.000
_cell.angle_alpha   90.00
_cell.angle_beta   90.00
_cell.angle_gamma   90.00
#
_symmetry.space_group_name_H-M   'P 1'
#
loop_
_entity.id
_entity.type
_entity.pdbx_description
1 polymer ?
#
loop_
_entity_poly.entity_id
_entity_poly.type
_entity_poly.pdbx_seq_one_letter_code
_entity_poly.pdbx_strand_id
1 'polypeptide(L)' 'MASGSVDENTLNAVLWRLIGPVTELSKKQCRLVYSALGRNSDVCLFFIQGEFFAMDARCAHAGKVKSGCSI' A
#
# COMPACT_ATOMS: atom_id res chain seq x y z
N MET A 1 -29.44 10.25 -19.66
CA MET A 1 -28.22 10.53 -18.86
C MET A 1 -28.61 10.30 -17.40
N ALA A 2 -28.00 9.35 -16.70
CA ALA A 2 -28.28 9.09 -15.30
C ALA A 2 -27.13 9.67 -14.45
N SER A 3 -27.39 10.78 -13.77
CA SER A 3 -26.51 11.30 -12.72
C SER A 3 -26.63 10.38 -11.53
N GLY A 4 -25.62 9.52 -11.33
CA GLY A 4 -25.47 8.78 -10.09
C GLY A 4 -25.10 9.75 -8.98
N SER A 5 -26.03 9.95 -8.05
CA SER A 5 -25.80 10.62 -6.77
C SER A 5 -24.68 9.87 -6.05
N VAL A 6 -23.52 10.50 -5.89
CA VAL A 6 -22.51 9.99 -4.94
C VAL A 6 -23.03 10.36 -3.56
N ASP A 7 -23.43 9.35 -2.82
CA ASP A 7 -23.82 9.46 -1.42
C ASP A 7 -22.58 9.89 -0.61
N GLU A 8 -22.68 11.00 0.12
CA GLU A 8 -21.64 11.56 0.99
C GLU A 8 -21.28 10.65 2.19
N ASN A 9 -21.80 9.42 2.25
CA ASN A 9 -21.36 8.37 3.16
C ASN A 9 -20.28 7.45 2.54
N THR A 10 -19.97 7.62 1.26
CA THR A 10 -18.99 6.81 0.50
C THR A 10 -17.56 7.32 0.64
N LEU A 11 -17.33 8.45 1.35
CA LEU A 11 -15.99 8.98 1.62
C LEU A 11 -15.16 8.12 2.59
N ASN A 12 -15.78 7.13 3.25
CA ASN A 12 -15.12 6.14 4.09
C ASN A 12 -15.21 4.71 3.53
N ALA A 13 -15.61 4.55 2.26
CA ALA A 13 -15.56 3.24 1.63
C ALA A 13 -14.10 2.81 1.52
N VAL A 14 -13.74 1.70 2.17
CA VAL A 14 -12.42 1.07 2.03
C VAL A 14 -12.25 0.64 0.58
N LEU A 15 -11.63 1.49 -0.22
CA LEU A 15 -11.37 1.22 -1.63
C LEU A 15 -10.13 0.33 -1.76
N TRP A 16 -10.37 -0.95 -2.08
CA TRP A 16 -9.30 -1.86 -2.45
C TRP A 16 -8.67 -1.44 -3.78
N ARG A 17 -7.33 -1.45 -3.83
CA ARG A 17 -6.56 -1.12 -5.03
C ARG A 17 -5.71 -2.31 -5.46
N LEU A 18 -5.76 -2.63 -6.75
CA LEU A 18 -4.84 -3.59 -7.36
C LEU A 18 -3.43 -2.98 -7.45
N ILE A 19 -2.45 -3.67 -6.88
CA ILE A 19 -1.05 -3.22 -6.82
C ILE A 19 -0.14 -3.89 -7.86
N GLY A 20 -0.55 -5.03 -8.43
CA GLY A 20 0.19 -5.74 -9.47
C GLY A 20 0.03 -7.26 -9.41
N PRO A 21 0.62 -7.99 -10.37
CA PRO A 21 0.54 -9.44 -10.42
C PRO A 21 1.47 -10.09 -9.37
N VAL A 22 1.03 -11.23 -8.82
CA VAL A 22 1.77 -11.99 -7.79
C VAL A 22 3.18 -12.34 -8.26
N THR A 23 3.34 -12.73 -9.52
CA THR A 23 4.63 -13.12 -10.12
C THR A 23 5.65 -11.98 -10.15
N GLU A 24 5.22 -10.72 -10.13
CA GLU A 24 6.12 -9.56 -10.06
C GLU A 24 6.35 -9.08 -8.63
N LEU A 25 5.32 -9.21 -7.78
CA LEU A 25 5.38 -8.79 -6.39
C LEU A 25 6.22 -9.75 -5.55
N SER A 26 6.14 -11.06 -5.80
CA SER A 26 6.87 -12.09 -5.04
C SER A 26 8.38 -12.09 -5.28
N LYS A 27 8.86 -11.47 -6.37
CA LYS A 27 10.30 -11.40 -6.73
C LYS A 27 11.13 -10.57 -5.76
N LYS A 28 10.52 -9.62 -5.04
CA LYS A 28 11.20 -8.73 -4.10
C LYS A 28 10.61 -8.95 -2.71
N GLN A 29 11.47 -9.21 -1.73
CA GLN A 29 11.04 -9.44 -0.35
C GLN A 29 10.42 -8.20 0.32
N CYS A 30 10.80 -7.00 -0.12
CA CYS A 30 10.25 -5.73 0.37
C CYS A 30 10.06 -4.74 -0.78
N ARG A 31 8.89 -4.12 -0.87
CA ARG A 31 8.55 -3.10 -1.88
C ARG A 31 7.75 -1.97 -1.27
N LEU A 32 8.10 -0.73 -1.59
CA LEU A 32 7.30 0.45 -1.25
C LEU A 32 6.11 0.59 -2.22
N VAL A 33 4.91 0.77 -1.67
CA VAL A 33 3.67 1.03 -2.39
C VAL A 33 3.18 2.44 -2.05
N TYR A 34 3.14 3.29 -3.06
CA TYR A 34 2.74 4.69 -2.90
C TYR A 34 1.23 4.85 -2.82
N SER A 35 0.78 5.58 -1.81
CA SER A 35 -0.62 5.95 -1.65
C SER A 35 -0.93 7.24 -2.40
N ALA A 36 -2.13 7.30 -2.99
CA ALA A 36 -2.65 8.51 -3.59
C ALA A 36 -2.98 9.59 -2.54
N LEU A 37 -3.12 9.20 -1.26
CA LEU A 37 -3.38 10.09 -0.13
C LEU A 37 -2.10 10.78 0.40
N GLY A 38 -0.95 10.50 -0.21
CA GLY A 38 0.34 11.10 0.12
C GLY A 38 1.25 10.19 0.95
N ARG A 39 2.49 10.65 1.16
CA ARG A 39 3.60 9.85 1.72
C ARG A 39 3.37 9.34 3.14
N ASN A 40 2.46 9.95 3.89
CA ASN A 40 2.11 9.51 5.23
C ASN A 40 1.26 8.23 5.24
N SER A 41 0.73 7.85 4.07
CA SER A 41 -0.12 6.69 3.87
C SER A 41 0.56 5.64 2.97
N ASP A 42 1.85 5.80 2.67
CA ASP A 42 2.61 4.81 1.92
C ASP A 42 2.79 3.54 2.77
N VAL A 43 2.73 2.38 2.11
CA VAL A 43 2.86 1.08 2.77
C VAL A 43 4.02 0.28 2.17
N CYS A 44 4.74 -0.45 3.01
CA CYS A 44 5.70 -1.46 2.58
C CYS A 44 5.00 -2.81 2.45
N LEU A 45 5.05 -3.39 1.26
CA LEU A 45 4.63 -4.75 0.96
C LEU A 45 5.81 -5.70 1.14
N PHE A 46 5.58 -6.78 1.89
CA PHE A 46 6.53 -7.86 2.10
C PHE A 46 5.98 -9.16 1.55
N PHE A 47 6.86 -10.02 1.03
CA PHE A 47 6.54 -11.38 0.63
C PHE A 47 7.43 -12.36 1.38
N ILE A 48 6.87 -13.06 2.36
CA ILE A 48 7.59 -13.93 3.29
C ILE A 48 6.88 -15.28 3.31
N GLN A 49 7.63 -16.37 3.08
CA GLN A 49 7.12 -17.76 3.15
C GLN A 49 5.86 -18.05 2.31
N GLY A 50 5.65 -17.34 1.20
CA GLY A 50 4.49 -17.54 0.34
C GLY A 50 3.31 -16.60 0.63
N GLU A 51 3.43 -15.74 1.64
CA GLU A 51 2.37 -14.83 2.06
C GLU A 51 2.76 -13.36 1.88
N PHE A 52 1.76 -12.50 1.63
CA PHE A 52 1.94 -11.06 1.50
C PHE A 52 1.53 -10.33 2.78
N PHE A 53 2.38 -9.41 3.23
CA PHE A 53 2.13 -8.55 4.38
C PHE A 53 2.25 -7.09 3.98
N ALA A 54 1.40 -6.22 4.50
CA ALA A 54 1.46 -4.78 4.30
C ALA A 54 1.61 -4.08 5.65
N MET A 55 2.59 -3.18 5.76
CA MET A 55 2.83 -2.36 6.95
C MET A 55 3.04 -0.91 6.53
N ASP A 56 2.84 0.05 7.43
CA ASP A 56 3.19 1.44 7.16
C ASP A 56 4.66 1.55 6.74
N ALA A 57 4.93 2.31 5.68
CA ALA A 57 6.28 2.50 5.15
C ALA A 57 7.19 3.33 6.07
N ARG A 58 6.61 3.92 7.10
CA ARG A 58 7.31 4.68 8.13
C ARG A 58 7.81 3.70 9.18
N CYS A 59 9.13 3.55 9.28
CA CYS A 59 9.67 2.80 10.41
C CYS A 59 9.43 3.59 11.71
N ALA A 60 8.89 2.92 12.74
CA ALA A 60 8.62 3.51 14.06
C ALA A 60 9.88 4.14 14.70
N HIS A 61 11.07 3.72 14.27
CA HIS A 61 12.36 4.20 14.79
C HIS A 61 12.85 5.52 14.20
N ALA A 62 12.42 5.94 13.00
CA ALA A 62 13.02 7.11 12.35
C ALA A 62 12.06 8.04 11.60
N GLY A 63 10.77 7.70 11.47
CA GLY A 63 9.77 8.54 10.79
C GLY A 63 10.05 8.83 9.30
N LYS A 64 11.18 8.35 8.75
CA LYS A 64 11.58 8.48 7.35
C LYS A 64 11.24 7.21 6.58
N VAL A 65 10.77 7.40 5.36
CA VAL A 65 10.49 6.35 4.37
C VAL A 65 11.81 5.64 4.06
N LYS A 66 11.92 4.36 4.40
CA LYS A 66 13.14 3.58 4.12
C LYS A 66 13.17 3.24 2.62
N SER A 67 13.91 4.01 1.83
CA SER A 67 14.24 3.68 0.44
C SER A 67 15.27 2.55 0.30
N GLY A 68 15.75 2.00 1.42
CA GLY A 68 16.60 0.81 1.47
C GLY A 68 16.38 0.08 2.79
N CYS A 69 15.56 -0.97 2.76
CA CYS A 69 15.39 -1.88 3.90
C CYS A 69 16.23 -3.13 3.62
N SER A 70 17.47 -3.17 4.12
CA SER A 70 18.13 -4.46 4.37
C SER A 70 17.47 -5.04 5.62
N ILE A 71 16.89 -6.23 5.46
CA ILE A 71 16.39 -7.07 6.54
C ILE A 71 17.56 -7.54 7.41
#